data_AF-A0AAV6TEJ9-F1
#
_entry.id   AF-A0AAV6TEJ9-F1
#
_cell.length_a   1.000
_cell.length_b   1.000
_cell.length_c   1.000
_cell.angle_alpha   90.00
_cell.angle_beta   90.00
_cell.angle_gamma   90.00
#
_symmetry.space_group_name_H-M   'P 1'
#
loop_
_entity.id
_entity.type
_entity.pdbx_description
1 polymer ?
#
loop_
_entity_poly.entity_id
_entity_poly.type
_entity_poly.pdbx_seq_one_letter_code
_entity_poly.pdbx_strand_id
1 'polypeptide(L)' 'MSISSVISKEEIKEQFIKKFEASRRLGWSVTRSWIIANLFVEGVENVELIEPKEDVVVLGNECAALRSLNVELN' A
#
# COMPACT_ATOMS: atom_id res chain seq x y z
N MET A 1 -24.83 1.41 16.05
CA MET A 1 -24.36 2.28 14.95
C MET A 1 -23.51 1.40 14.05
N SER A 2 -24.08 0.89 12.96
CA SER A 2 -23.35 0.04 12.02
C SER A 2 -22.73 0.95 10.96
N ILE A 3 -21.50 1.40 11.21
CA ILE A 3 -20.67 1.98 10.16
C ILE A 3 -19.97 0.79 9.51
N SER A 4 -20.69 0.07 8.65
CA SER A 4 -20.04 -0.73 7.62
C SER A 4 -19.53 0.26 6.60
N SER A 5 -18.38 0.89 6.88
CA SER A 5 -17.64 1.64 5.88
C SER A 5 -17.12 0.61 4.90
N VAL A 6 -17.95 0.31 3.88
CA VAL A 6 -17.49 -0.31 2.65
C VAL A 6 -16.51 0.70 2.06
N ILE A 7 -15.23 0.59 2.44
CA ILE A 7 -14.19 1.41 1.85
C ILE A 7 -14.14 0.98 0.38
N SER A 8 -14.44 1.92 -0.51
CA SER A 8 -14.39 1.68 -1.94
C SER A 8 -12.95 1.39 -2.35
N LYS A 9 -12.78 0.56 -3.38
CA LYS A 9 -11.46 0.25 -3.97
C LYS A 9 -10.67 1.51 -4.30
N GLU A 10 -11.38 2.56 -4.71
CA GLU A 10 -10.83 3.87 -5.03
C GLU A 10 -10.25 4.59 -3.81
N GLU A 11 -10.93 4.54 -2.67
CA GLU A 11 -10.49 5.19 -1.43
C GLU A 11 -9.23 4.51 -0.85
N ILE A 12 -9.17 3.17 -0.89
CA ILE A 12 -7.97 2.42 -0.50
C ILE A 12 -6.78 2.83 -1.37
N LYS A 13 -6.99 2.93 -2.69
CA LYS A 13 -5.93 3.34 -3.63
C LYS A 13 -5.43 4.75 -3.32
N GLU A 14 -6.33 5.72 -3.13
CA GLU A 14 -5.94 7.09 -2.84
C GLU A 14 -5.17 7.22 -1.51
N GLN A 15 -5.65 6.55 -0.46
CA GLN A 15 -4.95 6.54 0.82
C GLN A 15 -3.57 5.90 0.71
N PHE A 16 -3.46 4.77 -0.01
CA PHE A 16 -2.19 4.10 -0.23
C PHE A 16 -1.21 5.00 -0.99
N ILE A 17 -1.66 5.66 -2.07
CA ILE A 17 -0.82 6.58 -2.86
C ILE A 17 -0.31 7.73 -1.99
N LYS A 18 -1.19 8.36 -1.19
CA LYS A 18 -0.80 9.45 -0.27
C LYS A 18 0.26 8.99 0.73
N LYS A 19 0.06 7.82 1.35
CA LYS A 19 1.03 7.25 2.30
C LYS A 19 2.34 6.88 1.61
N PHE A 20 2.28 6.33 0.41
CA PHE A 20 3.47 6.00 -0.39
C PHE A 20 4.29 7.24 -0.73
N GLU A 21 3.67 8.30 -1.21
CA GLU A 21 4.36 9.56 -1.53
C GLU A 21 4.97 10.24 -0.31
N ALA A 22 4.27 10.23 0.83
CA ALA A 22 4.80 10.75 2.09
C ALA A 22 6.03 9.95 2.54
N SER A 23 5.98 8.63 2.40
CA SER A 23 7.05 7.73 2.82
C SER A 23 8.26 7.81 1.90
N ARG A 24 8.06 8.09 0.60
CA ARG A 24 9.11 8.21 -0.42
C ARG A 24 10.28 9.14 -0.03
N ARG A 25 10.02 10.16 0.80
CA ARG A 25 11.04 11.12 1.25
C ARG A 25 11.90 10.64 2.42
N LEU A 26 11.60 9.48 2.99
CA LEU A 26 12.25 8.97 4.21
C LEU A 26 13.48 8.10 3.94
N GLY A 27 13.82 7.84 2.66
CA GLY A 27 14.95 6.95 2.32
C GLY A 27 14.73 5.51 2.78
N TRP A 28 13.48 5.09 2.81
CA TRP A 28 13.04 3.82 3.37
C TRP A 28 12.87 2.75 2.28
N SER A 29 13.08 1.48 2.64
CA SER A 29 12.87 0.34 1.74
C SER A 29 11.40 -0.07 1.71
N VAL A 30 10.87 -0.38 0.53
CA VAL A 30 9.48 -0.81 0.37
C VAL A 30 9.41 -2.32 0.58
N THR A 31 9.12 -2.71 1.82
CA THR A 31 8.96 -4.13 2.19
C THR A 31 7.53 -4.59 1.96
N ARG A 32 7.34 -5.89 1.73
CA ARG A 32 6.03 -6.53 1.60
C ARG A 32 5.17 -6.28 2.83
N SER A 33 5.76 -6.40 4.02
CA SER A 33 5.09 -6.16 5.29
C SER A 33 4.57 -4.73 5.40
N TRP A 34 5.30 -3.73 4.89
CA TRP A 34 4.81 -2.37 4.88
C TRP A 34 3.64 -2.20 3.92
N ILE A 35 3.71 -2.80 2.72
CA ILE A 35 2.60 -2.71 1.76
C ILE A 35 1.33 -3.31 2.37
N ILE A 36 1.45 -4.49 2.98
CA ILE A 36 0.34 -5.16 3.68
C ILE A 36 -0.20 -4.28 4.80
N ALA A 37 0.66 -3.74 5.68
CA ALA A 37 0.23 -2.90 6.79
C ALA A 37 -0.49 -1.61 6.33
N ASN A 38 -0.14 -1.09 5.16
CA ASN A 38 -0.78 0.11 4.61
C ASN A 38 -2.09 -0.17 3.86
N LEU A 39 -2.26 -1.39 3.35
CA LEU A 39 -3.50 -1.89 2.77
C LEU A 39 -4.47 -2.44 3.82
N PHE A 40 -3.97 -2.83 4.99
CA PHE A 40 -4.77 -3.29 6.12
C PHE A 40 -5.43 -2.10 6.84
N VAL A 41 -6.50 -1.59 6.23
CA VAL A 41 -7.34 -0.52 6.78
C VAL A 41 -8.61 -1.10 7.42
N GLU A 42 -9.28 -0.27 8.21
CA GLU A 42 -10.49 -0.66 8.95
C GLU A 42 -11.58 -1.17 7.99
N GLY A 43 -11.95 -2.44 8.09
CA GLY A 43 -12.89 -3.11 7.17
C GLY A 43 -12.25 -4.03 6.13
N VAL A 44 -10.92 -4.17 6.11
CA VAL A 44 -10.21 -5.17 5.31
C VAL A 44 -9.87 -6.38 6.18
N GLU A 45 -10.45 -7.54 5.89
CA GLU A 45 -10.21 -8.77 6.65
C GLU A 45 -8.93 -9.50 6.20
N ASN A 46 -8.63 -9.49 4.90
CA ASN A 46 -7.46 -10.16 4.33
C ASN A 46 -6.85 -9.35 3.19
N VAL A 47 -5.52 -9.38 3.08
CA VAL A 47 -4.74 -8.72 2.02
C VAL A 47 -3.78 -9.73 1.42
N GLU A 48 -3.99 -10.07 0.15
CA GLU A 48 -3.05 -10.88 -0.62
C GLU A 48 -2.23 -10.00 -1.56
N LEU A 49 -0.91 -10.00 -1.35
CA LEU A 49 0.04 -9.27 -2.19
C LEU A 49 0.56 -10.19 -3.29
N ILE A 50 0.12 -9.99 -4.54
CA ILE A 50 0.57 -10.75 -5.71
C ILE A 50 1.96 -10.26 -6.18
N GLU A 51 2.15 -8.95 -6.20
CA GLU A 51 3.42 -8.27 -6.49
C GLU A 51 3.60 -7.09 -5.53
N PRO A 52 4.83 -6.79 -5.06
CA PRO A 52 6.12 -7.44 -5.33
C PRO A 52 6.34 -8.76 -4.58
N LYS A 53 7.05 -9.71 -5.23
CA LYS A 53 7.38 -11.02 -4.64
C LYS A 53 8.46 -10.94 -3.55
N GLU A 54 9.31 -9.93 -3.64
CA GLU A 54 10.43 -9.68 -2.74
C GLU A 54 10.42 -8.22 -2.27
N ASP A 55 11.13 -7.94 -1.18
CA ASP A 55 11.25 -6.58 -0.66
C ASP A 55 12.08 -5.71 -1.61
N VAL A 56 11.58 -4.50 -1.89
CA VAL A 56 12.30 -3.53 -2.71
C VAL A 56 13.20 -2.70 -1.80
N VAL A 57 14.48 -3.10 -1.77
CA VAL A 57 15.52 -2.35 -1.08
C VAL A 57 15.86 -1.10 -1.87
N VAL A 58 15.62 0.07 -1.27
CA VAL A 58 15.96 1.36 -1.88
C VAL A 58 17.30 1.80 -1.30
N LEU A 59 18.32 1.93 -2.15
CA LEU A 59 19.63 2.45 -1.74
C LEU A 59 19.56 3.96 -1.50
N GLY A 60 20.52 4.53 -0.75
CA GLY A 60 20.45 5.93 -0.29
C GLY A 60 20.42 7.01 -1.40
N ASN A 61 20.75 6.63 -2.64
CA ASN A 61 20.70 7.46 -3.83
C ASN A 61 19.53 7.09 -4.78
N GLU A 62 18.73 6.09 -4.42
CA GLU A 62 17.61 5.59 -5.20
C GLU A 62 16.27 6.00 -4.57
N CYS A 63 15.20 5.87 -5.34
CA CYS A 63 13.86 6.24 -4.91
C CYS A 63 12.83 5.29 -5.50
N ALA A 64 11.96 4.74 -4.66
CA ALA A 64 10.85 3.92 -5.11
C ALA A 64 9.72 4.81 -5.66
N ALA A 65 9.24 4.48 -6.86
CA ALA A 65 8.08 5.13 -7.48
C ALA A 65 7.00 4.09 -7.77
N LEU A 66 5.76 4.39 -7.36
CA LEU A 66 4.61 3.56 -7.67
C LEU A 66 4.18 3.85 -9.12
N ARG A 67 4.34 2.88 -10.03
CA ARG A 67 3.96 3.04 -11.44
C ARG A 67 2.50 2.70 -11.70
N SER A 68 2.02 1.62 -11.12
CA SER A 68 0.65 1.12 -11.29
C SER A 68 0.19 0.42 -10.02
N LEU A 69 -1.05 0.69 -9.62
CA LEU A 69 -1.70 0.04 -8.48
C LEU A 69 -2.99 -0.61 -8.95
N ASN A 70 -2.95 -1.93 -9.11
CA ASN A 70 -4.17 -2.73 -9.28
C ASN A 70 -4.56 -3.32 -7.93
N VAL A 71 -5.83 -3.17 -7.56
CA VAL A 71 -6.41 -3.70 -6.32
C VAL A 71 -7.64 -4.45 -6.77
N GLU A 72 -7.81 -5.71 -6.38
CA GLU A 72 -8.99 -6.49 -6.72
C GLU A 72 -9.71 -6.84 -5.41
N LEU A 73 -11.02 -6.62 -5.38
CA LEU A 73 -11.89 -7.01 -4.27
C LEU A 73 -12.53 -8.32 -4.70
N ASN A 74 -12.19 -9.41 -4.02
CA ASN A 74 -12.80 -10.72 -4.20
C ASN A 74 -13.76 -11.02 -3.04
#